data_AF-A0A7C5HEL1-F1
#
_entry.id   AF-A0A7C5HEL1-F1
#
_cell.length_a   1.000
_cell.length_b   1.000
_cell.length_c   1.000
_cell.angle_alpha   90.00
_cell.angle_beta   90.00
_cell.angle_gamma   90.00
#
_symmetry.space_group_name_H-M   'P 1'
#
loop_
_entity.id
_entity.type
_entity.pdbx_description
1 polymer ?
#
loop_
_entity_poly.entity_id
_entity_poly.type
_entity_poly.pdbx_seq_one_letter_code
_entity_poly.pdbx_strand_id
1 'polypeptide(L)' 'EVKFYYNGKLFTNMTIWESTSTNPYLSVNLKITEPGEVKVTYKDNTGESGEKSKKIKPKA' A
#
# COMPACT_ATOMS: atom_id res chain seq x y z
N GLU A 1 -7.24 3.90 -6.98
CA GLU A 1 -6.75 2.53 -6.71
C GLU A 1 -5.44 2.57 -5.91
N VAL A 2 -5.35 1.78 -4.85
CA VAL A 2 -4.14 1.63 -4.03
C VAL A 2 -3.73 0.17 -4.01
N LYS A 3 -2.48 -0.12 -4.36
CA LYS A 3 -1.90 -1.46 -4.37
C LYS A 3 -0.76 -1.53 -3.38
N PHE A 4 -0.77 -2.58 -2.57
CA PHE A 4 0.27 -2.86 -1.61
C PHE A 4 1.00 -4.13 -2.02
N TYR A 5 2.31 -3.99 -2.12
CA TYR A 5 3.26 -5.01 -2.49
C TYR A 5 4.12 -5.33 -1.29
N TYR A 6 4.41 -6.60 -1.09
CA TYR A 6 5.34 -7.09 -0.10
C TYR A 6 6.31 -8.06 -0.78
N ASN A 7 7.61 -7.77 -0.71
CA ASN A 7 8.65 -8.53 -1.42
C ASN A 7 8.35 -8.70 -2.92
N GLY A 8 7.82 -7.64 -3.54
CA GLY A 8 7.42 -7.65 -4.95
C GLY A 8 6.12 -8.38 -5.28
N LYS A 9 5.47 -9.04 -4.30
CA LYS A 9 4.16 -9.68 -4.47
C LYS A 9 3.05 -8.74 -4.06
N LEU A 10 2.05 -8.55 -4.92
CA LEU A 10 0.82 -7.84 -4.58
C LEU A 10 0.10 -8.64 -3.48
N PHE A 11 -0.06 -8.07 -2.29
CA PHE A 11 -0.80 -8.72 -1.20
C PHE A 11 -2.19 -8.09 -0.99
N THR A 12 -2.38 -6.84 -1.39
CA THR A 12 -3.66 -6.15 -1.24
C THR A 12 -3.83 -5.13 -2.34
N ASN A 13 -5.03 -5.07 -2.90
CA ASN A 13 -5.52 -3.98 -3.72
C ASN A 13 -6.78 -3.38 -3.08
N MET A 14 -6.89 -2.07 -3.11
CA MET A 14 -8.07 -1.36 -2.64
C MET A 14 -8.50 -0.35 -3.70
N THR A 15 -9.73 -0.50 -4.17
CA THR A 15 -10.33 0.47 -5.09
C THR A 15 -11.02 1.53 -4.26
N ILE A 16 -10.37 2.69 -4.14
CA ILE A 16 -10.94 3.87 -3.52
C ILE A 16 -11.93 4.50 -4.52
N TRP A 17 -13.20 4.60 -4.12
CA TRP A 17 -14.26 5.24 -4.89
C TRP A 17 -14.34 6.73 -4.56
N GLU A 18 -14.80 7.56 -5.48
CA GLU A 18 -14.77 9.04 -5.42
C GLU A 18 -15.46 9.69 -4.21
N SER A 19 -16.19 8.90 -3.42
CA SER A 19 -16.87 9.34 -2.20
C SER A 19 -15.96 9.38 -0.96
N THR A 20 -14.69 9.00 -1.08
CA THR A 20 -13.74 9.11 0.04
C THR A 20 -13.20 10.53 0.20
N SER A 21 -13.01 10.95 1.45
CA SER A 21 -12.39 12.22 1.81
C SER A 21 -11.11 12.51 1.02
N THR A 22 -10.80 13.79 0.83
CA THR A 22 -9.62 14.31 0.12
C THR A 22 -8.28 13.71 0.63
N ASN A 23 -8.26 13.18 1.85
CA ASN A 23 -7.14 12.42 2.41
C ASN A 23 -7.63 11.14 3.11
N PRO A 24 -7.78 10.02 2.40
CA PRO A 24 -8.25 8.77 2.99
C PRO A 24 -7.14 8.11 3.83
N TYR A 25 -7.42 7.82 5.09
CA TYR A 25 -6.53 7.02 5.93
C TYR A 25 -6.75 5.54 5.66
N LEU A 26 -5.69 4.85 5.24
CA LEU A 26 -5.70 3.43 4.88
C LEU A 26 -4.77 2.67 5.82
N SER A 27 -5.31 1.67 6.51
CA SER A 27 -4.51 0.78 7.37
C SER A 27 -4.75 -0.66 6.98
N VAL A 28 -3.66 -1.41 6.83
CA VAL A 28 -3.68 -2.84 6.47
C VAL A 28 -2.86 -3.61 7.49
N ASN A 29 -3.41 -4.70 8.00
CA ASN A 29 -2.71 -5.59 8.91
C ASN A 29 -2.03 -6.68 8.09
N LEU A 30 -0.70 -6.68 8.06
CA LEU A 30 0.10 -7.70 7.39
C LEU A 30 0.99 -8.40 8.43
N LYS A 31 0.91 -9.73 8.52
CA LYS A 31 1.82 -10.53 9.34
C LYS A 31 3.15 -10.67 8.60
N ILE A 32 4.21 -10.13 9.20
CA ILE A 32 5.56 -10.15 8.63
C ILE A 32 6.29 -11.38 9.14
N THR A 33 6.52 -12.36 8.28
CA THR A 33 7.26 -13.59 8.63
C THR A 33 8.74 -13.50 8.30
N GLU A 34 9.13 -12.62 7.38
CA GLU A 34 10.50 -12.48 6.88
C GLU A 34 10.88 -10.99 6.79
N PRO A 35 12.16 -10.62 6.83
CA PRO A 35 12.57 -9.27 6.46
C PRO A 35 12.24 -8.99 5.00
N GLY A 36 11.79 -7.77 4.69
CA GLY A 36 11.30 -7.48 3.35
C GLY A 36 11.06 -6.02 3.05
N GLU A 37 10.59 -5.75 1.84
CA GLU A 37 10.20 -4.41 1.40
C GLU A 37 8.69 -4.34 1.16
N VAL A 38 8.03 -3.38 1.80
CA VAL A 38 6.65 -3.02 1.53
C VAL A 38 6.66 -1.84 0.56
N LYS A 39 6.01 -2.01 -0.58
CA LYS A 39 5.86 -0.97 -1.59
C LYS A 39 4.38 -0.68 -1.80
N VAL A 40 4.01 0.59 -1.77
CA VAL A 40 2.64 1.05 -1.95
C VAL A 40 2.62 1.90 -3.19
N THR A 41 1.76 1.55 -4.14
CA THR A 41 1.50 2.38 -5.31
C THR A 41 0.07 2.85 -5.23
N TYR A 42 -0.15 4.15 -5.28
CA TYR A 42 -1.47 4.74 -5.34
C TYR A 42 -1.66 5.42 -6.68
N LYS A 43 -2.90 5.34 -7.19
CA LYS A 43 -3.38 6.04 -8.37
C LYS A 43 -4.71 6.64 -8.00
N ASP A 44 -4.84 7.96 -8.03
CA ASP A 44 -6.10 8.63 -7.77
C ASP A 44 -6.99 8.64 -9.03
N ASN A 45 -8.19 9.23 -8.90
CA ASN A 45 -9.11 9.43 -10.02
C ASN A 45 -8.74 10.64 -10.90
N THR A 46 -7.84 11.52 -10.44
CA THR A 46 -7.36 12.68 -11.20
C THR A 46 -6.19 12.35 -12.13
N GLY A 47 -5.62 11.16 -12.00
CA GLY A 47 -4.47 10.68 -12.76
C GLY A 47 -3.14 10.79 -12.02
N GLU A 48 -3.12 11.38 -10.81
CA GLU A 48 -1.96 11.38 -9.94
C GLU A 48 -1.65 9.95 -9.49
N SER A 49 -0.43 9.52 -9.77
CA SER A 49 0.07 8.24 -9.29
C SER A 49 1.39 8.46 -8.56
N GLY A 50 1.56 7.72 -7.47
CA GLY A 50 2.74 7.82 -6.64
C GLY A 50 3.12 6.47 -6.08
N GLU A 51 4.40 6.37 -5.73
CA GLU A 51 4.99 5.17 -5.18
C GLU A 51 5.73 5.52 -3.89
N LYS A 52 5.51 4.72 -2.85
CA LYS A 52 6.30 4.76 -1.63
C LYS A 52 6.74 3.36 -1.26
N SER A 53 8.04 3.16 -1.09
CA SER A 53 8.62 1.93 -0.54
C SER A 53 9.15 2.17 0.86
N LYS A 54 9.03 1.14 1.71
CA LYS A 54 9.59 1.13 3.05
C LYS A 54 10.07 -0.27 3.38
N LYS A 55 11.33 -0.35 3.80
CA LYS A 55 11.92 -1.60 4.30
C LYS A 55 11.33 -1.92 5.67
N ILE A 56 10.91 -3.16 5.84
CA ILE A 56 10.39 -3.67 7.10
C ILE A 56 11.27 -4.82 7.57
N LYS A 57 11.48 -4.89 8.87
CA LYS A 57 12.13 -6.04 9.52
C LYS A 57 11.17 -6.54 10.58
N PRO A 58 10.83 -7.84 10.60
CA PRO A 58 10.10 -8.40 11.74
C PRO A 58 10.95 -8.14 12.98
N LYS A 59 10.32 -7.58 14.02
CA LYS A 59 10.97 -7.46 15.32
C LYS A 59 10.99 -8.88 15.88
N ALA A 60 12.20 -9.45 15.99
CA ALA A 60 12.44 -10.74 16.63
C ALA A 60 12.03 -10.70 18.10
#